data_AF-A0A0B0D0T1-F1
#
_entry.id   AF-A0A0B0D0T1-F1
#
_cell.length_a   1.000
_cell.length_b   1.000
_cell.length_c   1.000
_cell.angle_alpha   90.00
_cell.angle_beta   90.00
_cell.angle_gamma   90.00
#
_symmetry.space_group_name_H-M   'P 1'
#
loop_
_entity.id
_entity.type
_entity.pdbx_description
1 polymer ?
#
loop_
_entity_poly.entity_id
_entity_poly.type
_entity_poly.pdbx_seq_one_letter_code
_entity_poly.pdbx_strand_id
1 'polypeptide(L)'
;VVSPTNQTIAILLTNRVHPTRDTVSTSPTRREFARKVADAIPVEMDKKGEAWFAGYGDYQTKQLTAEVNLDNKSTLTFDTWYKIEDGYDKGIVEISSDGVEWTEAAMVTGSSNDWETKDVSLPADTKFVRFTYLTDGSVNNRGWYVDDVKLNGSTLTFTSKEWVERSY
;
A
#
# COMPACT_ATOMS: atom_id res chain seq x y z
N VAL A 1 18.58 -4.27 -13.08
CA VAL A 1 17.24 -4.81 -12.74
C VAL A 1 16.54 -5.09 -14.04
N VAL A 2 15.90 -6.26 -14.17
CA VAL A 2 15.13 -6.64 -15.36
C VAL A 2 13.73 -7.01 -14.88
N SER A 3 12.71 -6.41 -15.49
CA SER A 3 11.30 -6.79 -15.32
C SER A 3 10.75 -7.19 -16.68
N PRO A 4 10.70 -8.50 -17.00
CA PRO A 4 10.15 -8.97 -18.27
C PRO A 4 8.68 -8.59 -18.43
N THR A 5 7.90 -8.71 -17.34
CA THR A 5 6.48 -8.34 -17.30
C THR A 5 6.25 -6.88 -17.66
N ASN A 6 7.08 -5.97 -17.16
CA ASN A 6 6.98 -4.54 -17.49
C ASN A 6 7.88 -4.14 -18.67
N GLN A 7 8.46 -5.11 -19.38
CA GLN A 7 9.39 -4.90 -20.49
C GLN A 7 10.50 -3.85 -20.19
N THR A 8 10.97 -3.81 -18.95
CA THR A 8 11.88 -2.76 -18.46
C THR A 8 13.23 -3.34 -18.07
N ILE A 9 14.30 -2.68 -18.55
CA ILE A 9 15.67 -2.93 -18.11
C ILE A 9 16.22 -1.65 -17.51
N ALA A 10 16.71 -1.74 -16.26
CA ALA A 10 17.39 -0.65 -15.60
C ALA A 10 18.82 -1.02 -15.26
N ILE A 11 19.75 -0.20 -15.73
CA ILE A 11 21.19 -0.42 -15.62
C ILE A 11 21.77 0.64 -14.69
N LEU A 12 22.37 0.20 -13.57
CA LEU A 12 23.14 1.05 -12.66
C LEU A 12 24.61 0.70 -12.85
N LEU A 13 25.40 1.65 -13.36
CA LEU A 13 26.84 1.53 -13.48
C LEU A 13 27.49 2.20 -12.26
N THR A 14 28.19 1.41 -11.43
CA THR A 14 28.95 1.93 -10.29
C THR A 14 30.44 1.67 -10.52
N ASN A 15 31.28 2.67 -10.30
CA ASN A 15 32.73 2.47 -10.33
C ASN A 15 33.19 1.89 -8.98
N ARG A 16 33.32 0.57 -8.87
CA ARG A 16 33.90 -0.11 -7.70
C ARG A 16 35.01 -1.04 -8.17
N VAL A 17 36.23 -0.71 -7.81
CA VAL A 17 37.44 -1.50 -8.08
C VAL A 17 38.25 -1.56 -6.80
N HIS A 18 38.22 -2.68 -6.03
CA HIS A 18 39.29 -3.14 -5.11
C HIS A 18 38.96 -4.39 -4.24
N PRO A 19 39.98 -5.11 -3.73
CA PRO A 19 39.97 -6.57 -3.49
C PRO A 19 39.67 -7.05 -2.06
N THR A 20 39.28 -6.17 -1.13
CA THR A 20 39.04 -6.54 0.28
C THR A 20 37.55 -6.58 0.63
N ARG A 21 37.19 -7.42 1.62
CA ARG A 21 35.79 -7.63 2.06
C ARG A 21 35.24 -6.50 2.96
N ASP A 22 36.11 -5.66 3.52
CA ASP A 22 35.76 -4.57 4.44
C ASP A 22 35.56 -3.25 3.68
N THR A 23 34.52 -3.17 2.86
CA THR A 23 34.21 -1.97 2.07
C THR A 23 32.72 -1.67 2.08
N VAL A 24 32.35 -0.39 1.95
CA VAL A 24 30.96 0.07 1.96
C VAL A 24 30.11 -0.67 0.92
N SER A 25 28.88 -1.00 1.28
CA SER A 25 27.97 -1.75 0.41
C SER A 25 27.37 -0.84 -0.67
N THR A 26 27.30 -1.31 -1.92
CA THR A 26 26.54 -0.64 -2.99
C THR A 26 25.05 -1.00 -2.96
N SER A 27 24.63 -1.89 -2.05
CA SER A 27 23.24 -2.32 -1.93
C SER A 27 22.25 -1.19 -1.63
N PRO A 28 22.55 -0.20 -0.75
CA PRO A 28 21.66 0.94 -0.53
C PRO A 28 21.39 1.71 -1.83
N THR A 29 22.44 2.09 -2.57
CA THR A 29 22.32 2.80 -3.85
C THR A 29 21.59 1.96 -4.91
N ARG A 30 21.90 0.66 -5.00
CA ARG A 30 21.22 -0.26 -5.93
C ARG A 30 19.72 -0.37 -5.62
N ARG A 31 19.35 -0.46 -4.34
CA ARG A 31 17.95 -0.53 -3.90
C ARG A 31 17.21 0.77 -4.20
N GLU A 32 17.80 1.92 -3.90
CA GLU A 32 17.20 3.22 -4.18
C GLU A 32 16.97 3.42 -5.69
N PHE A 33 17.97 3.10 -6.51
CA PHE A 33 17.84 3.15 -7.97
C PHE A 33 16.71 2.25 -8.48
N ALA A 34 16.66 0.99 -8.01
CA ALA A 34 15.61 0.05 -8.40
C ALA A 34 14.21 0.55 -8.01
N ARG A 35 14.06 1.16 -6.82
CA ARG A 35 12.79 1.74 -6.36
C ARG A 35 12.35 2.91 -7.23
N LYS A 36 13.24 3.84 -7.57
CA LYS A 36 12.92 4.96 -8.46
C LYS A 36 12.48 4.49 -9.85
N VAL A 37 13.11 3.45 -10.39
CA VAL A 37 12.68 2.83 -11.66
C VAL A 37 11.30 2.21 -11.51
N ALA A 38 11.04 1.47 -10.44
CA ALA A 38 9.75 0.83 -10.20
C ALA A 38 8.61 1.84 -9.98
N ASP A 39 8.91 2.99 -9.37
CA ASP A 39 7.98 4.12 -9.20
C ASP A 39 7.69 4.84 -10.52
N ALA A 40 8.61 4.84 -11.48
CA ALA A 40 8.41 5.45 -12.79
C ALA A 40 7.51 4.61 -13.72
N ILE A 41 7.23 3.36 -13.38
CA ILE A 41 6.28 2.51 -14.08
C ILE A 41 4.92 2.75 -13.41
N PRO A 42 3.92 3.35 -14.07
CA PRO A 42 2.63 3.61 -13.43
C PRO A 42 1.92 2.31 -13.04
N VAL A 43 1.04 2.39 -12.04
CA VAL A 43 0.00 1.38 -11.83
C VAL A 43 -1.20 1.90 -12.63
N GLU A 44 -1.50 1.26 -13.76
CA GLU A 44 -2.58 1.74 -14.65
C GLU A 44 -3.92 1.72 -13.92
N MET A 45 -4.66 2.82 -14.01
CA MET A 45 -6.03 2.96 -13.52
C MET A 45 -6.99 3.10 -14.72
N ASP A 46 -8.22 2.65 -14.56
CA ASP A 46 -9.27 2.78 -15.58
C ASP A 46 -9.76 4.24 -15.77
N LYS A 47 -9.44 5.11 -14.81
CA LYS A 47 -9.78 6.52 -14.77
C LYS A 47 -8.56 7.39 -14.45
N LYS A 48 -8.60 8.65 -14.89
CA LYS A 48 -7.66 9.67 -14.43
C LYS A 48 -8.02 10.08 -13.01
N GLY A 49 -7.08 9.97 -12.09
CA GLY A 49 -7.29 10.30 -10.69
C GLY A 49 -6.03 10.11 -9.87
N GLU A 50 -6.19 10.25 -8.55
CA GLU A 50 -5.15 9.95 -7.58
C GLU A 50 -5.64 8.81 -6.69
N ALA A 51 -4.73 7.93 -6.31
CA ALA A 51 -5.01 6.87 -5.37
C ALA A 51 -4.16 7.05 -4.11
N TRP A 52 -4.70 6.66 -2.96
CA TRP A 52 -3.94 6.60 -1.72
C TRP A 52 -2.89 5.50 -1.82
N PHE A 53 -1.65 5.86 -1.53
CA PHE A 53 -0.51 4.95 -1.56
C PHE A 53 0.15 4.81 -0.20
N ALA A 54 0.29 3.56 0.26
CA ALA A 54 0.92 3.25 1.55
C ALA A 54 2.45 3.40 1.54
N GLY A 55 3.11 3.46 0.39
CA GLY A 55 4.56 3.40 0.32
C GLY A 55 5.11 1.97 0.43
N TYR A 56 6.39 1.88 0.78
CA TYR A 56 7.14 0.64 0.97
C TYR A 56 8.27 0.87 2.00
N GLY A 57 8.78 -0.19 2.61
CA GLY A 57 9.88 -0.13 3.57
C GLY A 57 9.85 -1.28 4.57
N ASP A 58 10.93 -1.43 5.34
CA ASP A 58 11.03 -2.47 6.38
C ASP A 58 10.42 -1.95 7.70
N TYR A 59 9.75 -2.83 8.46
CA TYR A 59 9.16 -2.55 9.78
C TYR A 59 8.24 -1.31 9.81
N GLN A 60 7.39 -1.18 8.80
CA GLN A 60 6.46 -0.06 8.68
C GLN A 60 5.10 -0.44 9.26
N THR A 61 4.47 0.53 9.92
CA THR A 61 3.06 0.51 10.27
C THR A 61 2.49 1.85 9.83
N LYS A 62 1.67 1.85 8.77
CA LYS A 62 1.14 3.09 8.20
C LYS A 62 -0.36 3.08 8.13
N GLN A 63 -0.98 4.17 8.57
CA GLN A 63 -2.43 4.22 8.77
C GLN A 63 -3.09 5.35 7.96
N LEU A 64 -4.20 5.02 7.32
CA LEU A 64 -5.10 5.95 6.63
C LEU A 64 -6.49 5.83 7.28
N THR A 65 -6.94 6.86 7.98
CA THR A 65 -8.11 6.77 8.87
C THR A 65 -9.23 7.71 8.45
N ALA A 66 -10.47 7.25 8.53
CA ALA A 66 -11.69 8.04 8.38
C ALA A 66 -12.62 7.86 9.58
N GLU A 67 -13.33 8.92 9.93
CA GLU A 67 -14.44 8.88 10.88
C GLU A 67 -15.76 8.69 10.10
N VAL A 68 -16.61 7.78 10.57
CA VAL A 68 -17.83 7.35 9.84
C VAL A 68 -19.11 7.39 10.66
N ASN A 69 -19.05 7.22 11.99
CA ASN A 69 -20.20 7.23 12.92
C ASN A 69 -21.47 6.54 12.39
N LEU A 70 -21.49 5.20 12.39
CA LEU A 70 -22.57 4.38 11.82
C LEU A 70 -23.67 4.05 12.82
N ASP A 71 -24.91 4.41 12.50
CA ASP A 71 -26.10 3.97 13.26
C ASP A 71 -26.62 2.59 12.84
N ASN A 72 -26.28 2.16 11.62
CA ASN A 72 -26.77 0.92 11.02
C ASN A 72 -25.62 0.15 10.36
N LYS A 73 -25.82 -1.16 10.20
CA LYS A 73 -24.93 -1.99 9.38
C LYS A 73 -24.79 -1.38 7.99
N SER A 74 -23.56 -1.20 7.55
CA SER A 74 -23.23 -0.53 6.29
C SER A 74 -22.22 -1.34 5.47
N THR A 75 -22.01 -0.94 4.22
CA THR A 75 -20.99 -1.53 3.35
C THR A 75 -19.97 -0.48 2.98
N LEU A 76 -18.70 -0.81 3.22
CA LEU A 76 -17.55 -0.10 2.70
C LEU A 76 -17.14 -0.75 1.38
N THR A 77 -17.14 0.01 0.31
CA THR A 77 -16.66 -0.41 -1.01
C THR A 77 -15.41 0.41 -1.35
N PHE A 78 -14.39 -0.22 -1.91
CA PHE A 78 -13.18 0.48 -2.37
C PHE A 78 -12.49 -0.32 -3.47
N ASP A 79 -11.76 0.38 -4.32
CA ASP A 79 -10.87 -0.21 -5.31
C ASP A 79 -9.47 -0.34 -4.71
N THR A 80 -8.80 -1.46 -4.98
CA THR A 80 -7.46 -1.70 -4.46
C THR A 80 -6.56 -2.39 -5.46
N TRP A 81 -5.29 -2.02 -5.42
CA TRP A 81 -4.20 -2.72 -6.09
C TRP A 81 -3.06 -2.92 -5.10
N TYR A 82 -2.43 -4.08 -5.09
CA TYR A 82 -1.30 -4.34 -4.20
C TYR A 82 -0.28 -5.28 -4.81
N LYS A 83 0.99 -5.02 -4.50
CA LYS A 83 2.07 -5.99 -4.58
C LYS A 83 2.89 -5.85 -3.31
N ILE A 84 2.65 -6.74 -2.36
CA ILE A 84 3.26 -6.80 -1.03
C ILE A 84 3.86 -8.20 -0.81
N GLU A 85 4.70 -8.40 0.20
CA GLU A 85 5.29 -9.72 0.45
C GLU A 85 4.24 -10.75 0.87
N ASP A 86 4.17 -11.88 0.17
CA ASP A 86 3.14 -12.89 0.42
C ASP A 86 3.35 -13.64 1.74
N GLY A 87 2.40 -13.50 2.67
CA GLY A 87 2.37 -14.16 3.97
C GLY A 87 3.05 -13.35 5.08
N TYR A 88 3.71 -12.24 4.75
CA TYR A 88 4.51 -11.44 5.68
C TYR A 88 4.00 -10.00 5.78
N ASP A 89 3.93 -9.29 4.66
CA ASP A 89 3.32 -7.96 4.60
C ASP A 89 1.79 -8.06 4.54
N LYS A 90 1.10 -7.10 5.16
CA LYS A 90 -0.38 -7.10 5.23
C LYS A 90 -0.96 -5.73 4.95
N GLY A 91 -1.99 -5.69 4.11
CA GLY A 91 -2.93 -4.57 4.00
C GLY A 91 -4.22 -4.92 4.74
N ILE A 92 -4.55 -4.20 5.80
CA ILE A 92 -5.65 -4.54 6.70
C ILE A 92 -6.68 -3.41 6.71
N VAL A 93 -7.96 -3.75 6.55
CA VAL A 93 -9.08 -2.85 6.85
C VAL A 93 -9.50 -3.12 8.28
N GLU A 94 -9.39 -2.11 9.14
CA GLU A 94 -9.74 -2.20 10.56
C GLU A 94 -10.88 -1.23 10.89
N ILE A 95 -11.69 -1.62 11.87
CA ILE A 95 -12.80 -0.81 12.38
C ILE A 95 -12.69 -0.62 13.89
N SER A 96 -13.26 0.48 14.38
CA SER A 96 -13.30 0.78 15.81
C SER A 96 -14.57 1.54 16.19
N SER A 97 -15.08 1.29 17.40
CA SER A 97 -16.19 2.03 18.01
C SER A 97 -15.73 3.13 18.99
N ASP A 98 -14.43 3.17 19.32
CA ASP A 98 -13.86 4.09 20.32
C ASP A 98 -12.56 4.77 19.87
N GLY A 99 -11.98 4.36 18.74
CA GLY A 99 -10.70 4.85 18.20
C GLY A 99 -9.47 4.27 18.91
N VAL A 100 -9.64 3.40 19.89
CA VAL A 100 -8.58 2.82 20.73
C VAL A 100 -8.41 1.34 20.42
N GLU A 101 -9.49 0.58 20.47
CA GLU A 101 -9.51 -0.85 20.15
C GLU A 101 -9.93 -1.05 18.69
N TRP A 102 -9.15 -1.82 17.95
CA TRP A 102 -9.33 -2.01 16.51
C TRP A 102 -9.56 -3.48 16.19
N THR A 103 -10.58 -3.75 15.39
CA THR A 103 -10.91 -5.10 14.91
C THR A 103 -10.66 -5.18 13.42
N GLU A 104 -10.02 -6.26 12.98
CA GLU A 104 -9.85 -6.55 11.55
C GLU A 104 -11.19 -6.90 10.89
N ALA A 105 -11.51 -6.19 9.81
CA ALA A 105 -12.69 -6.43 8.98
C ALA A 105 -12.33 -7.11 7.65
N ALA A 106 -11.14 -6.86 7.11
CA ALA A 106 -10.61 -7.53 5.92
C ALA A 106 -9.07 -7.46 5.89
N MET A 107 -8.44 -8.39 5.17
CA MET A 107 -6.99 -8.41 4.96
C MET A 107 -6.64 -8.82 3.51
N VAL A 108 -5.58 -8.22 2.98
CA VAL A 108 -4.89 -8.64 1.75
C VAL A 108 -3.41 -8.92 2.01
N THR A 109 -2.85 -9.86 1.25
CA THR A 109 -1.43 -10.26 1.23
C THR A 109 -1.05 -10.67 -0.20
N GLY A 110 0.24 -10.66 -0.54
CA GLY A 110 0.74 -11.12 -1.83
C GLY A 110 0.54 -10.09 -2.94
N SER A 111 -0.03 -10.48 -4.08
CA SER A 111 -0.18 -9.57 -5.23
C SER A 111 -1.55 -9.68 -5.87
N SER A 112 -2.16 -8.53 -6.17
CA SER A 112 -3.26 -8.45 -7.12
C SER A 112 -2.70 -8.46 -8.55
N ASN A 113 -3.51 -8.98 -9.49
CA ASN A 113 -3.16 -8.95 -10.90
C ASN A 113 -3.44 -7.57 -11.51
N ASP A 114 -4.58 -6.99 -11.13
CA ASP A 114 -5.08 -5.69 -11.54
C ASP A 114 -5.74 -5.00 -10.34
N TRP A 115 -6.34 -3.83 -10.56
CA TRP A 115 -7.27 -3.23 -9.61
C TRP A 115 -8.47 -4.14 -9.39
N GLU A 116 -8.87 -4.29 -8.13
CA GLU A 116 -10.04 -5.04 -7.75
C GLU A 116 -10.90 -4.24 -6.78
N THR A 117 -12.22 -4.32 -6.97
CA THR A 117 -13.18 -3.76 -6.02
C THR A 117 -13.41 -4.74 -4.86
N LYS A 118 -13.36 -4.24 -3.64
CA LYS A 118 -13.68 -4.98 -2.41
C LYS A 118 -14.90 -4.38 -1.74
N ASP A 119 -15.74 -5.27 -1.21
CA ASP A 119 -16.85 -4.93 -0.33
C ASP A 119 -16.60 -5.50 1.07
N VAL A 120 -16.69 -4.65 2.08
CA VAL A 120 -16.49 -5.02 3.49
C VAL A 120 -17.71 -4.57 4.27
N SER A 121 -18.35 -5.52 4.97
CA SER A 121 -19.52 -5.22 5.79
C SER A 121 -19.11 -4.68 7.15
N LEU A 122 -19.58 -3.48 7.48
CA LEU A 122 -19.29 -2.80 8.74
C LEU A 122 -20.49 -2.93 9.69
N PRO A 123 -20.28 -3.33 10.95
CA PRO A 123 -21.36 -3.38 11.94
C PRO A 123 -21.85 -1.97 12.28
N ALA A 124 -23.07 -1.90 12.84
CA ALA A 124 -23.53 -0.70 13.53
C ALA A 124 -22.56 -0.32 14.66
N ASP A 125 -22.60 0.94 15.09
CA ASP A 125 -21.72 1.53 16.11
C ASP A 125 -20.24 1.68 15.71
N THR A 126 -19.88 1.35 14.46
CA THR A 126 -18.55 1.66 13.94
C THR A 126 -18.38 3.18 13.86
N LYS A 127 -17.37 3.73 14.55
CA LYS A 127 -17.07 5.16 14.52
C LYS A 127 -15.88 5.49 13.62
N PHE A 128 -14.95 4.56 13.48
CA PHE A 128 -13.75 4.74 12.68
C PHE A 128 -13.50 3.55 11.77
N VAL A 129 -12.95 3.84 10.61
CA VAL A 129 -12.40 2.87 9.66
C VAL A 129 -10.96 3.30 9.38
N ARG A 130 -10.02 2.36 9.32
CA ARG A 130 -8.67 2.63 8.85
C ARG A 130 -8.14 1.54 7.93
N PHE A 131 -7.30 1.95 6.99
CA PHE A 131 -6.45 1.06 6.21
C PHE A 131 -5.04 1.07 6.82
N THR A 132 -4.57 -0.09 7.25
CA THR A 132 -3.27 -0.26 7.90
C THR A 132 -2.36 -1.13 7.03
N TYR A 133 -1.23 -0.57 6.62
CA TYR A 133 -0.18 -1.32 5.94
C TYR A 133 0.91 -1.70 6.95
N LEU A 134 1.13 -3.01 7.11
CA LEU A 134 2.16 -3.59 7.98
C LEU A 134 3.22 -4.28 7.13
N THR A 135 4.49 -4.00 7.40
CA THR A 135 5.61 -4.68 6.74
C THR A 135 6.57 -5.35 7.71
N ASP A 136 7.19 -6.43 7.22
CA ASP A 136 8.19 -7.19 7.95
C ASP A 136 9.61 -6.57 7.80
N GLY A 137 10.65 -7.30 8.19
CA GLY A 137 12.03 -6.80 8.14
C GLY A 137 12.69 -6.77 6.77
N SER A 138 12.04 -7.24 5.69
CA SER A 138 12.66 -7.34 4.37
C SER A 138 11.66 -7.34 3.20
N VAL A 139 12.13 -7.78 2.02
CA VAL A 139 11.36 -7.96 0.77
C VAL A 139 10.25 -6.91 0.50
N ASN A 140 10.66 -5.68 0.19
CA ASN A 140 9.66 -4.67 -0.17
C ASN A 140 9.29 -4.76 -1.67
N ASN A 141 7.99 -4.98 -1.91
CA ASN A 141 7.41 -4.95 -3.24
C ASN A 141 6.87 -3.54 -3.56
N ARG A 142 5.83 -3.41 -4.39
CA ARG A 142 5.33 -2.12 -4.89
C ARG A 142 4.31 -1.45 -3.96
N GLY A 143 4.06 -2.02 -2.79
CA GLY A 143 3.19 -1.48 -1.76
C GLY A 143 1.72 -1.72 -2.06
N TRP A 144 0.88 -0.92 -1.40
CA TRP A 144 -0.58 -1.04 -1.42
C TRP A 144 -1.24 0.28 -1.80
N TYR A 145 -2.24 0.19 -2.67
CA TYR A 145 -3.05 1.28 -3.16
C TYR A 145 -4.52 1.07 -2.84
N VAL A 146 -5.19 2.17 -2.48
CA VAL A 146 -6.61 2.22 -2.17
C VAL A 146 -7.21 3.45 -2.86
N ASP A 147 -8.33 3.27 -3.54
CA ASP A 147 -9.05 4.33 -4.25
C ASP A 147 -10.58 4.12 -4.15
N ASP A 148 -11.33 5.15 -4.55
CA ASP A 148 -12.80 5.19 -4.65
C ASP A 148 -13.54 4.70 -3.40
N VAL A 149 -12.98 5.00 -2.22
CA VAL A 149 -13.53 4.49 -0.97
C VAL A 149 -14.88 5.16 -0.69
N LYS A 150 -15.91 4.32 -0.62
CA LYS A 150 -17.30 4.70 -0.43
C LYS A 150 -17.92 3.94 0.72
N LEU A 151 -18.71 4.64 1.51
CA LEU A 151 -19.59 4.09 2.53
C LEU A 151 -21.02 4.20 2.05
N ASN A 152 -21.69 3.07 1.82
CA ASN A 152 -23.03 3.01 1.24
C ASN A 152 -23.17 3.88 -0.04
N GLY A 153 -22.12 3.91 -0.86
CA GLY A 153 -22.05 4.71 -2.10
C GLY A 153 -21.64 6.18 -1.91
N SER A 154 -21.45 6.66 -0.67
CA SER A 154 -20.99 8.03 -0.38
C SER A 154 -19.49 8.07 -0.13
N THR A 155 -18.77 8.99 -0.75
CA THR A 155 -17.31 9.15 -0.58
C THR A 155 -16.94 9.50 0.86
N LEU A 156 -15.85 8.93 1.35
CA LEU A 156 -15.28 9.23 2.66
C LEU A 156 -14.10 10.21 2.57
N THR A 157 -13.88 10.98 3.63
CA THR A 157 -12.67 11.81 3.79
C THR A 157 -11.70 11.09 4.71
N PHE A 158 -10.45 10.96 4.27
CA PHE A 158 -9.39 10.32 5.04
C PHE A 158 -8.35 11.31 5.53
N THR A 159 -7.68 10.95 6.62
CA THR A 159 -6.51 11.64 7.14
C THR A 159 -5.36 10.65 7.30
N SER A 160 -4.17 11.03 6.84
CA SER A 160 -2.92 10.32 7.10
C SER A 160 -1.74 11.29 7.10
N LYS A 161 -0.67 10.93 7.81
CA LYS A 161 0.65 11.59 7.72
C LYS A 161 1.64 10.79 6.87
N GLU A 162 1.30 9.56 6.52
CA GLU A 162 2.24 8.56 6.00
C GLU A 162 1.82 8.01 4.63
N TRP A 163 0.52 7.92 4.41
CA TRP A 163 -0.05 7.66 3.09
C TRP A 163 -0.03 8.95 2.27
N VAL A 164 0.21 8.81 0.98
CA VAL A 164 0.28 9.93 0.04
C VAL A 164 -0.65 9.67 -1.13
N GLU A 165 -1.26 10.71 -1.67
CA GLU A 165 -1.97 10.63 -2.94
C GLU A 165 -0.93 10.59 -4.07
N ARG A 166 -1.04 9.58 -4.94
CA ARG A 166 -0.22 9.45 -6.14
C ARG A 166 -1.11 9.49 -7.36
N SER A 167 -0.81 10.43 -8.25
CA SER A 167 -1.37 10.51 -9.59
C SER A 167 -0.76 9.45 -10.50
N TYR A 168 -1.56 8.92 -11.42
CA TYR A 168 -1.18 7.94 -12.43
C TYR A 168 -1.52 8.40 -13.85
#